data_AF-A0A922SL85-F1
#
_entry.id   AF-A0A922SL85-F1
#
_cell.length_a   1.000
_cell.length_b   1.000
_cell.length_c   1.000
_cell.angle_alpha   90.00
_cell.angle_beta   90.00
_cell.angle_gamma   90.00
#
_symmetry.space_group_name_H-M   'P 1'
#
loop_
_entity.id
_entity.type
_entity.pdbx_description
1 polymer ?
#
loop_
_entity_poly.entity_id
_entity_poly.type
_entity_poly.pdbx_seq_one_letter_code
_entity_poly.pdbx_strand_id
1 'polypeptide(L)'
;MYVKLQKIERHLNMKNTKSVNKNIVKFSWFIVLGGCFLAFMWIVLFNTVFMRRTCLPLVMLISTGIGLLTEIAEVYFVIHLVISRVNYLNHVLRQEMLDVNDPRKKGNEGSVYFVMKSYDNQNSSLTSEVVTATYSILDALSDFTELFQFSLFYFVCQILAWNLVSIHSLITSLKEQRAVDYDLMLYVMPLLFNKQFIMLTLCLKAQSLSTKLEESRKLCIDIVSSCFNDCKSRDYAKQIILLVEGRRSLSIYNIFTLGTRLPLHLLAVTASYTIVLLQFALL
;
A
#
# COMPACT_ATOMS: atom_id res chain seq x y z
N MET A 1 -2.92 -8.14 -14.15
CA MET A 1 -1.97 -7.72 -13.09
C MET A 1 -0.80 -8.69 -12.87
N TYR A 2 -1.05 -9.97 -12.57
CA TYR A 2 0.00 -10.99 -12.35
C TYR A 2 1.01 -11.09 -13.51
N VAL A 3 0.54 -10.97 -14.75
CA VAL A 3 1.40 -10.94 -15.96
C VAL A 3 2.32 -9.72 -16.01
N LYS A 4 1.86 -8.53 -15.59
CA LYS A 4 2.72 -7.32 -15.50
C LYS A 4 3.75 -7.47 -14.37
N LEU A 5 3.36 -8.05 -13.24
CA LEU A 5 4.27 -8.38 -12.13
C LEU A 5 5.36 -9.40 -12.53
N GLN A 6 5.00 -10.41 -13.34
CA GLN A 6 5.97 -11.35 -13.89
C GLN A 6 6.91 -10.71 -14.93
N LYS A 7 6.44 -9.72 -15.70
CA LYS A 7 7.32 -8.95 -16.59
C LYS A 7 8.36 -8.16 -15.78
N ILE A 8 7.97 -7.54 -14.67
CA ILE A 8 8.89 -6.84 -13.75
C ILE A 8 9.97 -7.81 -13.22
N GLU A 9 9.60 -9.03 -12.85
CA GLU A 9 10.55 -10.06 -12.39
C GLU A 9 11.57 -10.46 -13.46
N ARG A 10 11.12 -10.56 -14.72
CA ARG A 10 12.01 -10.87 -15.86
C ARG A 10 12.98 -9.72 -16.14
N HIS A 11 12.53 -8.48 -16.02
CA HIS A 11 13.39 -7.30 -16.22
C HIS A 11 14.40 -7.07 -15.08
N LEU A 12 14.05 -7.39 -13.82
CA LEU A 12 14.95 -7.19 -12.67
C LEU A 12 15.93 -8.34 -12.41
N ASN A 13 15.88 -9.40 -13.22
CA ASN A 13 16.74 -10.59 -13.14
C ASN A 13 16.99 -11.07 -11.69
N MET A 14 15.92 -11.08 -10.88
CA MET A 14 15.98 -11.23 -9.43
C MET A 14 16.56 -12.58 -9.03
N LYS A 15 17.82 -12.62 -8.57
CA LYS A 15 18.53 -13.85 -8.17
C LYS A 15 17.92 -14.59 -6.95
N ASN A 16 16.88 -14.05 -6.32
CA ASN A 16 16.18 -14.62 -5.17
C ASN A 16 14.65 -14.64 -5.29
N THR A 17 14.10 -14.65 -6.51
CA THR A 17 12.65 -14.73 -6.75
C THR A 17 11.98 -15.89 -6.01
N LYS A 18 12.61 -17.07 -5.93
CA LYS A 18 12.03 -18.24 -5.26
C LYS A 18 11.76 -18.01 -3.77
N SER A 19 12.65 -17.35 -3.03
CA SER A 19 12.45 -17.13 -1.59
C SER A 19 11.45 -16.02 -1.31
N VAL A 20 11.50 -14.93 -2.09
CA VAL A 20 10.55 -13.82 -2.00
C VAL A 20 9.15 -14.27 -2.39
N ASN A 21 9.00 -15.01 -3.50
CA ASN A 21 7.71 -15.56 -3.92
C ASN A 21 7.20 -16.61 -2.92
N LYS A 22 8.08 -17.40 -2.27
CA LYS A 22 7.67 -18.34 -1.21
C LYS A 22 7.14 -17.61 0.03
N ASN A 23 7.74 -16.50 0.43
CA ASN A 23 7.23 -15.67 1.53
C ASN A 23 5.92 -14.96 1.16
N ILE A 24 5.79 -14.49 -0.07
CA ILE A 24 4.55 -13.91 -0.62
C ILE A 24 3.43 -14.95 -0.64
N VAL A 25 3.70 -16.18 -1.07
CA VAL A 25 2.72 -17.28 -1.08
C VAL A 25 2.28 -17.62 0.34
N LYS A 26 3.20 -17.65 1.31
CA LYS A 26 2.83 -17.82 2.73
C LYS A 26 1.95 -16.67 3.21
N PHE A 27 2.28 -15.42 2.88
CA PHE A 27 1.48 -14.26 3.29
C PHE A 27 0.09 -14.25 2.64
N SER A 28 0.01 -14.58 1.35
CA SER A 28 -1.25 -14.77 0.62
C SER A 28 -2.09 -15.86 1.28
N TRP A 29 -1.48 -17.00 1.63
CA TRP A 29 -2.17 -18.07 2.34
C TRP A 29 -2.71 -17.61 3.69
N PHE A 30 -1.94 -16.86 4.49
CA PHE A 30 -2.42 -16.28 5.75
C PHE A 30 -3.56 -15.28 5.55
N ILE A 31 -3.52 -14.44 4.51
CA ILE A 31 -4.60 -13.50 4.19
C ILE A 31 -5.87 -14.24 3.78
N VAL A 32 -5.75 -15.27 2.93
CA VAL A 32 -6.88 -16.11 2.51
C VAL A 32 -7.47 -16.84 3.70
N LEU A 33 -6.64 -17.45 4.55
CA LEU A 33 -7.11 -18.17 5.74
C LEU A 33 -7.73 -17.23 6.78
N GLY A 34 -7.13 -16.07 7.00
CA GLY A 34 -7.69 -15.02 7.85
C GLY A 34 -9.03 -14.51 7.31
N GLY A 35 -9.13 -14.30 5.99
CA GLY A 35 -10.36 -13.90 5.30
C GLY A 35 -11.44 -14.97 5.40
N CYS A 36 -11.11 -16.25 5.18
CA CYS A 36 -12.03 -17.37 5.34
C CYS A 36 -12.47 -17.56 6.79
N PHE A 37 -11.56 -17.41 7.76
CA PHE A 37 -11.88 -17.49 9.18
C PHE A 37 -12.78 -16.34 9.61
N LEU A 38 -12.50 -15.11 9.17
CA LEU A 38 -13.37 -13.96 9.39
C LEU A 38 -14.73 -14.20 8.75
N ALA A 39 -14.80 -14.58 7.47
CA ALA A 39 -16.06 -14.89 6.79
C ALA A 39 -16.85 -15.99 7.52
N PHE A 40 -16.19 -17.03 8.01
CA PHE A 40 -16.80 -18.11 8.79
C PHE A 40 -17.35 -17.60 10.13
N MET A 41 -16.54 -16.87 10.91
CA MET A 41 -16.99 -16.26 12.17
C MET A 41 -18.16 -15.31 11.93
N TRP A 42 -18.14 -14.56 10.83
CA TRP A 42 -19.21 -13.66 10.41
C TRP A 42 -20.50 -14.40 10.03
N ILE A 43 -20.40 -15.50 9.27
CA ILE A 43 -21.54 -16.37 8.91
C ILE A 43 -22.13 -17.04 10.14
N VAL A 44 -21.29 -17.49 11.09
CA VAL A 44 -21.74 -18.10 12.35
C VAL A 44 -22.44 -17.07 13.24
N LEU A 45 -21.89 -15.86 13.38
CA LEU A 45 -22.54 -14.73 14.05
C LEU A 45 -23.87 -14.36 13.41
N PHE A 46 -23.93 -14.35 12.07
CA PHE A 46 -25.16 -14.12 11.31
C PHE A 46 -26.22 -15.20 11.56
N ASN A 47 -25.85 -16.47 11.44
CA ASN A 47 -26.81 -17.57 11.57
C ASN A 47 -27.31 -17.77 13.01
N THR A 48 -26.46 -17.53 14.01
CA THR A 48 -26.85 -17.73 15.41
C THR A 48 -27.72 -16.60 15.97
N VAL A 49 -27.57 -15.37 15.46
CA VAL A 49 -28.22 -14.17 16.02
C VAL A 49 -29.31 -13.58 15.11
N PHE A 50 -29.10 -13.52 13.79
CA PHE A 50 -29.96 -12.76 12.87
C PHE A 50 -31.19 -13.50 12.35
N MET A 51 -31.12 -14.83 12.21
CA MET A 51 -32.25 -15.64 11.70
C MET A 51 -33.50 -15.59 12.60
N ARG A 52 -33.42 -15.02 13.81
CA ARG A 52 -34.56 -14.92 14.72
C ARG A 52 -35.33 -13.61 14.67
N ARG A 53 -34.80 -12.47 14.16
CA ARG A 53 -35.42 -11.16 14.44
C ARG A 53 -35.35 -10.02 13.41
N THR A 54 -34.69 -10.10 12.24
CA THR A 54 -34.34 -8.83 11.54
C THR A 54 -34.41 -8.77 9.99
N CYS A 55 -34.45 -7.51 9.52
CA CYS A 55 -34.84 -6.97 8.22
C CYS A 55 -33.81 -7.17 7.07
N LEU A 56 -34.29 -7.51 5.87
CA LEU A 56 -33.54 -7.80 4.64
C LEU A 56 -32.41 -6.79 4.26
N PRO A 57 -32.55 -5.46 4.45
CA PRO A 57 -31.54 -4.48 4.07
C PRO A 57 -30.24 -4.58 4.88
N LEU A 58 -30.31 -4.97 6.15
CA LEU A 58 -29.13 -5.10 7.00
C LEU A 58 -28.32 -6.35 6.63
N VAL A 59 -29.01 -7.42 6.22
CA VAL A 59 -28.39 -8.64 5.66
C VAL A 59 -27.62 -8.29 4.38
N MET A 60 -28.23 -7.52 3.48
CA MET A 60 -27.59 -7.03 2.25
C MET A 60 -26.35 -6.18 2.57
N LEU A 61 -26.45 -5.22 3.49
CA LEU A 61 -25.33 -4.34 3.89
C LEU A 61 -24.13 -5.12 4.47
N ILE A 62 -24.39 -6.21 5.19
CA ILE A 62 -23.31 -7.01 5.78
C ILE A 62 -22.71 -7.98 4.75
N SER A 63 -23.53 -8.52 3.84
CA SER A 63 -23.05 -9.34 2.73
C SER A 63 -22.12 -8.57 1.77
N THR A 64 -22.44 -7.30 1.45
CA THR A 64 -21.57 -6.42 0.67
C THR A 64 -20.28 -6.07 1.41
N GLY A 65 -20.31 -6.09 2.75
CA GLY A 65 -19.12 -5.93 3.59
C GLY A 65 -18.08 -7.05 3.38
N ILE A 66 -18.51 -8.30 3.14
CA ILE A 66 -17.59 -9.43 2.93
C ILE A 66 -16.86 -9.30 1.60
N GLY A 67 -17.58 -9.02 0.51
CA GLY A 67 -16.98 -8.82 -0.81
C GLY A 67 -15.98 -7.66 -0.82
N LEU A 68 -16.32 -6.58 -0.12
CA LEU A 68 -15.40 -5.43 0.02
C LEU A 68 -14.15 -5.79 0.81
N LEU A 69 -14.26 -6.57 1.89
CA LEU A 69 -13.10 -7.02 2.66
C LEU A 69 -12.15 -7.90 1.83
N THR A 70 -12.68 -8.74 0.93
CA THR A 70 -11.86 -9.52 0.00
C THR A 70 -11.12 -8.63 -0.98
N GLU A 71 -11.77 -7.62 -1.55
CA GLU A 71 -11.10 -6.66 -2.45
C GLU A 71 -10.01 -5.85 -1.72
N ILE A 72 -10.27 -5.42 -0.49
CA ILE A 72 -9.27 -4.70 0.33
C ILE A 72 -8.09 -5.59 0.71
N ALA A 73 -8.34 -6.88 0.93
CA ALA A 73 -7.27 -7.86 1.16
C ALA A 73 -6.37 -8.04 -0.08
N GLU A 74 -6.97 -8.05 -1.28
CA GLU A 74 -6.22 -8.06 -2.54
C GLU A 74 -5.40 -6.78 -2.73
N VAL A 75 -5.98 -5.61 -2.43
CA VAL A 75 -5.27 -4.32 -2.43
C VAL A 75 -4.05 -4.36 -1.50
N TYR A 76 -4.21 -4.86 -0.27
CA TYR A 76 -3.11 -5.01 0.66
C TYR A 76 -2.01 -5.93 0.09
N PHE A 77 -2.39 -7.06 -0.50
CA PHE A 77 -1.47 -8.02 -1.10
C PHE A 77 -0.66 -7.38 -2.24
N VAL A 78 -1.34 -6.66 -3.13
CA VAL A 78 -0.70 -5.92 -4.23
C VAL A 78 0.31 -4.91 -3.71
N ILE A 79 -0.08 -4.05 -2.76
CA ILE A 79 0.82 -3.03 -2.21
C ILE A 79 2.06 -3.71 -1.62
N HIS A 80 1.89 -4.85 -0.95
CA HIS A 80 3.01 -5.62 -0.41
C HIS A 80 3.96 -6.16 -1.50
N LEU A 81 3.41 -6.65 -2.61
CA LEU A 81 4.21 -7.08 -3.77
C LEU A 81 5.04 -5.94 -4.33
N VAL A 82 4.41 -4.78 -4.57
CA VAL A 82 5.08 -3.60 -5.11
C VAL A 82 6.20 -3.16 -4.18
N ILE A 83 5.96 -3.09 -2.86
CA ILE A 83 6.99 -2.76 -1.86
C ILE A 83 8.19 -3.69 -1.97
N SER A 84 7.97 -5.01 -2.10
CA SER A 84 9.06 -5.97 -2.26
C SER A 84 9.91 -5.70 -3.49
N ARG A 85 9.29 -5.33 -4.61
CA ARG A 85 9.99 -5.02 -5.87
C ARG A 85 10.76 -3.69 -5.78
N VAL A 86 10.18 -2.66 -5.16
CA VAL A 86 10.86 -1.37 -4.89
C VAL A 86 12.04 -1.57 -3.92
N ASN A 87 11.93 -2.43 -2.92
CA ASN A 87 13.05 -2.73 -2.02
C ASN A 87 14.23 -3.38 -2.74
N TYR A 88 13.95 -4.27 -3.70
CA TYR A 88 15.01 -4.84 -4.53
C TYR A 88 15.63 -3.80 -5.44
N LEU A 89 14.82 -2.93 -6.06
CA LEU A 89 15.32 -1.79 -6.83
C LEU A 89 16.27 -0.93 -5.97
N ASN A 90 15.89 -0.59 -4.74
CA ASN A 90 16.73 0.16 -3.81
C ASN A 90 18.04 -0.58 -3.47
N HIS A 91 18.00 -1.91 -3.37
CA HIS A 91 19.20 -2.71 -3.15
C HIS A 91 20.17 -2.61 -4.34
N VAL A 92 19.65 -2.73 -5.57
CA VAL A 92 20.45 -2.60 -6.80
C VAL A 92 21.06 -1.19 -6.89
N LEU A 93 20.26 -0.14 -6.65
CA LEU A 93 20.73 1.24 -6.65
C LEU A 93 21.81 1.50 -5.58
N ARG A 94 21.69 0.90 -4.40
CA ARG A 94 22.72 1.01 -3.35
C ARG A 94 24.03 0.34 -3.73
N GLN A 95 23.97 -0.84 -4.36
CA GLN A 95 25.19 -1.53 -4.81
C GLN A 95 25.93 -0.69 -5.85
N GLU A 96 25.21 -0.11 -6.80
CA GLU A 96 25.78 0.82 -7.80
C GLU A 96 26.40 2.06 -7.15
N MET A 97 25.74 2.67 -6.15
CA MET A 97 26.31 3.81 -5.43
C MET A 97 27.63 3.46 -4.72
N LEU A 98 27.76 2.24 -4.18
CA LEU A 98 29.00 1.76 -3.56
C LEU A 98 30.09 1.54 -4.61
N ASP A 99 29.76 0.99 -5.77
CA ASP A 99 30.70 0.75 -6.86
C ASP A 99 31.23 2.07 -7.47
N VAL A 100 30.40 3.11 -7.56
CA VAL A 100 30.81 4.46 -8.02
C VAL A 100 31.73 5.16 -7.01
N ASN A 101 31.59 4.84 -5.72
CA ASN A 101 32.35 5.45 -4.64
C ASN A 101 33.62 4.67 -4.25
N ASP A 102 33.92 3.52 -4.86
CA ASP A 102 35.10 2.73 -4.53
C ASP A 102 36.40 3.43 -4.98
N PRO A 103 37.28 3.86 -4.04
CA PRO A 103 38.53 4.55 -4.36
C PRO A 103 39.52 3.67 -5.15
N ARG A 104 39.36 2.33 -5.14
CA ARG A 104 40.26 1.42 -5.88
C ARG A 104 40.04 1.45 -7.39
N LYS A 105 38.85 1.81 -7.88
CA LYS A 105 38.58 2.02 -9.31
C LYS A 105 39.03 3.40 -9.80
N LYS A 106 39.00 4.43 -8.94
CA LYS A 106 39.49 5.78 -9.27
C LYS A 106 41.02 5.88 -9.42
N GLY A 107 41.78 4.96 -8.82
CA GLY A 107 43.25 5.00 -8.81
C GLY A 107 43.96 4.45 -10.05
N ASN A 108 43.25 3.80 -10.99
CA ASN A 108 43.88 3.08 -12.11
C ASN A 108 43.72 3.76 -13.48
N GLU A 109 43.12 4.94 -13.56
CA GLU A 109 42.97 5.72 -14.80
C GLU A 109 44.17 6.66 -15.08
N GLY A 110 45.35 6.31 -14.54
CA GLY A 110 46.62 7.02 -14.77
C GLY A 110 47.46 6.50 -15.94
N SER A 111 47.03 5.45 -16.66
CA SER A 111 47.74 4.94 -17.85
C SER A 111 46.92 5.13 -19.11
N VAL A 112 47.16 6.28 -19.73
CA VAL A 112 46.89 6.54 -21.15
C VAL A 112 47.53 5.38 -21.95
N TYR A 113 46.82 4.82 -22.94
CA TYR A 113 47.26 3.81 -23.92
C TYR A 113 46.83 2.33 -23.77
N PHE A 114 45.76 1.98 -23.04
CA PHE A 114 45.15 0.64 -23.20
C PHE A 114 43.62 0.54 -23.07
N VAL A 115 42.86 1.59 -23.43
CA VAL A 115 41.40 1.64 -23.18
C VAL A 115 40.52 1.57 -24.46
N MET A 116 41.06 1.23 -25.63
CA MET A 116 40.22 1.10 -26.84
C MET A 116 39.64 -0.32 -27.06
N LYS A 117 39.89 -1.29 -26.16
CA LYS A 117 39.44 -2.69 -26.37
C LYS A 117 38.80 -3.38 -25.16
N SER A 118 38.59 -2.69 -24.04
CA SER A 118 37.97 -3.27 -22.83
C SER A 118 36.59 -2.70 -22.49
N TYR A 119 36.00 -1.84 -23.35
CA TYR A 119 34.71 -1.20 -23.09
C TYR A 119 33.46 -2.07 -23.34
N ASP A 120 33.65 -3.35 -23.71
CA ASP A 120 32.55 -4.28 -24.00
C ASP A 120 32.40 -5.43 -23.00
N ASN A 121 33.13 -5.44 -21.88
CA ASN A 121 32.94 -6.50 -20.91
C ASN A 121 33.07 -6.05 -19.45
N GLN A 122 31.94 -6.22 -18.74
CA GLN A 122 31.76 -6.38 -17.30
C GLN A 122 31.42 -5.13 -16.44
N ASN A 123 30.10 -4.98 -16.26
CA ASN A 123 29.42 -4.94 -14.94
C ASN A 123 29.43 -3.69 -14.06
N SER A 124 29.27 -2.47 -14.57
CA SER A 124 28.91 -1.33 -13.68
C SER A 124 28.22 -0.16 -14.39
N SER A 125 27.10 -0.42 -15.05
CA SER A 125 26.27 0.68 -15.54
C SER A 125 24.82 0.33 -15.30
N LEU A 126 24.15 1.12 -14.47
CA LEU A 126 22.70 1.18 -14.34
C LEU A 126 22.03 0.90 -15.70
N THR A 127 21.56 -0.34 -15.87
CA THR A 127 21.15 -0.84 -17.18
C THR A 127 19.80 -0.25 -17.53
N SER A 128 19.47 -0.15 -18.82
CA SER A 128 18.12 0.18 -19.28
C SER A 128 17.05 -0.69 -18.59
N GLU A 129 17.43 -1.87 -18.11
CA GLU A 129 16.62 -2.78 -17.28
C GLU A 129 16.11 -2.15 -15.98
N VAL A 130 16.93 -1.35 -15.28
CA VAL A 130 16.54 -0.69 -14.02
C VAL A 130 15.50 0.41 -14.28
N VAL A 131 15.68 1.19 -15.34
CA VAL A 131 14.71 2.23 -15.75
C VAL A 131 13.41 1.60 -16.23
N THR A 132 13.49 0.59 -17.10
CA THR A 132 12.30 -0.13 -17.59
C THR A 132 11.57 -0.87 -16.49
N ALA A 133 12.28 -1.43 -15.50
CA ALA A 133 11.68 -2.00 -14.31
C ALA A 133 10.98 -0.95 -13.45
N THR A 134 11.61 0.20 -13.22
CA THR A 134 11.01 1.31 -12.46
C THR A 134 9.75 1.82 -13.15
N TYR A 135 9.81 2.03 -14.47
CA TYR A 135 8.64 2.40 -15.27
C TYR A 135 7.54 1.35 -15.16
N SER A 136 7.87 0.06 -15.28
CA SER A 136 6.90 -1.04 -15.17
C SER A 136 6.27 -1.12 -13.77
N ILE A 137 7.02 -0.84 -12.70
CA ILE A 137 6.51 -0.76 -11.32
C ILE A 137 5.50 0.38 -11.20
N LEU A 138 5.84 1.56 -11.71
CA LEU A 138 4.98 2.75 -11.63
C LEU A 138 3.75 2.65 -12.54
N ASP A 139 3.86 1.97 -13.68
CA ASP A 139 2.75 1.65 -14.56
C ASP A 139 1.78 0.67 -13.88
N ALA A 140 2.30 -0.41 -13.29
CA ALA A 140 1.50 -1.37 -12.54
C ALA A 140 0.78 -0.74 -11.33
N LEU A 141 1.42 0.26 -10.69
CA LEU A 141 0.84 1.01 -9.58
C LEU A 141 -0.28 1.96 -10.06
N SER A 142 -0.14 2.54 -11.25
CA SER A 142 -1.17 3.36 -11.89
C SER A 142 -2.41 2.52 -12.23
N ASP A 143 -2.23 1.42 -12.96
CA ASP A 143 -3.32 0.49 -13.31
C ASP A 143 -4.04 -0.03 -12.05
N PHE A 144 -3.27 -0.35 -11.02
CA PHE A 144 -3.81 -0.81 -9.75
C PHE A 144 -4.70 0.25 -9.10
N THR A 145 -4.22 1.50 -9.07
CA THR A 145 -4.98 2.61 -8.50
C THR A 145 -6.28 2.80 -9.28
N GLU A 146 -6.24 2.73 -10.60
CA GLU A 146 -7.42 2.85 -11.46
C GLU A 146 -8.43 1.70 -11.26
N LEU A 147 -7.94 0.47 -11.05
CA LEU A 147 -8.79 -0.70 -10.86
C LEU A 147 -9.49 -0.70 -9.49
N PHE A 148 -8.81 -0.29 -8.43
CA PHE A 148 -9.31 -0.39 -7.05
C PHE A 148 -9.74 0.94 -6.42
N GLN A 149 -9.63 2.07 -7.14
CA GLN A 149 -10.02 3.39 -6.60
C GLN A 149 -11.47 3.43 -6.10
N PHE A 150 -12.41 2.77 -6.79
CA PHE A 150 -13.80 2.70 -6.34
C PHE A 150 -13.95 1.88 -5.06
N SER A 151 -13.35 0.69 -4.98
CA SER A 151 -13.38 -0.16 -3.79
C SER A 151 -12.77 0.54 -2.57
N LEU A 152 -11.64 1.24 -2.77
CA LEU A 152 -10.99 2.03 -1.73
C LEU A 152 -11.86 3.21 -1.28
N PHE A 153 -12.45 3.94 -2.22
CA PHE A 153 -13.38 5.03 -1.91
C PHE A 153 -14.59 4.52 -1.13
N TYR A 154 -15.22 3.45 -1.61
CA TYR A 154 -16.39 2.85 -0.98
C TYR A 154 -16.08 2.31 0.42
N PHE A 155 -14.90 1.73 0.63
CA PHE A 155 -14.44 1.29 1.95
C PHE A 155 -14.27 2.45 2.93
N VAL A 156 -13.67 3.56 2.50
CA VAL A 156 -13.55 4.78 3.32
C VAL A 156 -14.93 5.34 3.68
N CYS A 157 -15.85 5.42 2.72
CA CYS A 157 -17.22 5.85 2.96
C CYS A 157 -17.96 4.92 3.94
N GLN A 158 -17.78 3.60 3.81
CA GLN A 158 -18.35 2.64 4.75
C GLN A 158 -17.82 2.88 6.17
N ILE A 159 -16.51 3.06 6.34
CA ILE A 159 -15.94 3.34 7.67
C ILE A 159 -16.56 4.59 8.27
N LEU A 160 -16.67 5.67 7.50
CA LEU A 160 -17.29 6.89 7.96
C LEU A 160 -18.75 6.66 8.37
N ALA A 161 -19.54 5.97 7.55
CA ALA A 161 -20.93 5.65 7.87
C ALA A 161 -21.05 4.81 9.15
N TRP A 162 -20.20 3.79 9.32
CA TRP A 162 -20.17 2.97 10.53
C TRP A 162 -19.74 3.76 11.78
N ASN A 163 -18.79 4.70 11.65
CA ASN A 163 -18.44 5.62 12.72
C ASN A 163 -19.65 6.47 13.15
N LEU A 164 -20.39 7.03 12.18
CA LEU A 164 -21.59 7.84 12.46
C LEU A 164 -22.69 7.01 13.14
N VAL A 165 -22.95 5.80 12.64
CA VAL A 165 -23.91 4.86 13.25
C VAL A 165 -23.50 4.52 14.68
N SER A 166 -22.21 4.27 14.91
CA SER A 166 -21.69 3.97 16.25
C SER A 166 -21.89 5.14 17.21
N ILE A 167 -21.63 6.38 16.78
CA ILE A 167 -21.85 7.58 17.61
C ILE A 167 -23.34 7.76 17.91
N HIS A 168 -24.18 7.69 16.88
CA HIS A 168 -25.62 7.86 17.05
C HIS A 168 -26.17 6.84 18.04
N SER A 169 -25.76 5.58 17.90
CA SER A 169 -26.19 4.50 18.78
C SER A 169 -25.69 4.69 20.22
N LEU A 170 -24.45 5.18 20.41
CA LEU A 170 -23.92 5.53 21.73
C LEU A 170 -24.75 6.63 22.40
N ILE A 171 -25.15 7.66 21.64
CA ILE A 171 -25.98 8.74 22.17
C ILE A 171 -27.39 8.25 22.52
N THR A 172 -28.00 7.40 21.69
CA THR A 172 -29.33 6.82 21.97
C THR A 172 -29.29 5.89 23.20
N SER A 173 -28.23 5.09 23.32
CA SER A 173 -27.95 4.26 24.51
C SER A 173 -27.89 5.08 25.80
N LEU A 174 -27.21 6.24 25.79
CA LEU A 174 -27.17 7.14 26.94
C LEU A 174 -28.56 7.69 27.33
N LYS A 175 -29.51 7.76 26.40
CA LYS A 175 -30.89 8.22 26.63
C LYS A 175 -31.82 7.11 27.13
N GLU A 176 -31.67 5.88 26.61
CA GLU A 176 -32.53 4.73 26.91
C GLU A 176 -31.78 3.70 27.76
N GLN A 177 -31.71 3.91 29.08
CA GLN A 177 -31.11 2.96 30.01
C GLN A 177 -31.84 1.62 30.01
N ARG A 178 -31.16 0.57 29.50
CA ARG A 178 -31.37 -0.89 29.67
C ARG A 178 -31.79 -1.65 28.41
N ALA A 179 -30.93 -2.61 28.03
CA ALA A 179 -31.10 -3.74 27.10
C ALA A 179 -30.60 -3.56 25.65
N VAL A 180 -30.67 -2.38 25.04
CA VAL A 180 -30.12 -2.16 23.67
C VAL A 180 -28.57 -2.10 23.66
N ASP A 181 -27.96 -1.92 24.84
CA ASP A 181 -26.52 -1.74 25.02
C ASP A 181 -25.65 -2.96 24.69
N TYR A 182 -26.14 -4.18 24.95
CA TYR A 182 -25.33 -5.38 24.76
C TYR A 182 -25.11 -5.69 23.29
N ASP A 183 -26.15 -5.59 22.45
CA ASP A 183 -26.01 -5.86 21.02
C ASP A 183 -25.13 -4.80 20.34
N LEU A 184 -25.23 -3.53 20.77
CA LEU A 184 -24.39 -2.46 20.26
C LEU A 184 -22.91 -2.67 20.62
N MET A 185 -22.62 -2.95 21.89
CA MET A 185 -21.25 -3.09 22.37
C MET A 185 -20.60 -4.40 21.89
N LEU A 186 -21.36 -5.48 21.77
CA LEU A 186 -20.83 -6.80 21.42
C LEU A 186 -20.66 -7.00 19.90
N TYR A 187 -21.40 -6.26 19.05
CA TYR A 187 -21.37 -6.46 17.60
C TYR A 187 -20.85 -5.26 16.80
N VAL A 188 -21.28 -4.04 17.11
CA VAL A 188 -20.89 -2.85 16.33
C VAL A 188 -19.44 -2.45 16.64
N MET A 189 -19.03 -2.49 17.91
CA MET A 189 -17.67 -2.10 18.30
C MET A 189 -16.58 -3.02 17.72
N PRO A 190 -16.68 -4.37 17.75
CA PRO A 190 -15.68 -5.23 17.13
C PRO A 190 -15.61 -5.07 15.61
N LEU A 191 -16.75 -4.90 14.93
CA LEU A 191 -16.78 -4.63 13.48
C LEU A 191 -16.08 -3.32 13.15
N LEU A 192 -16.40 -2.25 13.90
CA LEU A 192 -15.79 -0.94 13.74
C LEU A 192 -14.27 -1.02 13.95
N PHE A 193 -13.84 -1.65 15.04
CA PHE A 193 -12.43 -1.81 15.38
C PHE A 193 -11.68 -2.58 14.29
N ASN A 194 -12.27 -3.66 13.75
CA ASN A 194 -11.67 -4.43 12.67
C ASN A 194 -11.51 -3.57 11.39
N LYS A 195 -12.56 -2.86 10.96
CA LYS A 195 -12.48 -1.99 9.78
C LYS A 195 -11.45 -0.87 9.96
N GLN A 196 -11.40 -0.24 11.14
CA GLN A 196 -10.42 0.79 11.47
C GLN A 196 -8.99 0.23 11.48
N PHE A 197 -8.79 -0.97 12.02
CA PHE A 197 -7.50 -1.65 12.04
C PHE A 197 -7.00 -1.97 10.62
N ILE A 198 -7.89 -2.48 9.75
CA ILE A 198 -7.58 -2.73 8.34
C ILE A 198 -7.19 -1.43 7.64
N MET A 199 -7.98 -0.36 7.83
CA MET A 199 -7.70 0.95 7.24
C MET A 199 -6.35 1.51 7.66
N LEU A 200 -6.06 1.48 8.97
CA LEU A 200 -4.78 1.92 9.51
C LEU A 200 -3.62 1.12 8.90
N THR A 201 -3.75 -0.21 8.86
CA THR A 201 -2.74 -1.11 8.31
C THR A 201 -2.48 -0.84 6.84
N LEU A 202 -3.53 -0.62 6.05
CA LEU A 202 -3.45 -0.28 4.63
C LEU A 202 -2.75 1.07 4.43
N CYS A 203 -3.14 2.10 5.18
CA CYS A 203 -2.50 3.41 5.14
C CYS A 203 -1.01 3.38 5.54
N LEU A 204 -0.65 2.58 6.54
CA LEU A 204 0.75 2.40 6.94
C LEU A 204 1.57 1.72 5.83
N LYS A 205 1.01 0.73 5.14
CA LYS A 205 1.68 0.09 3.99
C LYS A 205 1.80 1.02 2.80
N ALA A 206 0.75 1.76 2.47
CA ALA A 206 0.79 2.77 1.41
C ALA A 206 1.84 3.85 1.72
N GLN A 207 1.93 4.31 2.96
CA GLN A 207 2.98 5.23 3.41
C GLN A 207 4.37 4.58 3.28
N SER A 208 4.52 3.32 3.69
CA SER A 208 5.79 2.59 3.52
C SER A 208 6.20 2.46 2.06
N LEU A 209 5.25 2.29 1.14
CA LEU A 209 5.56 2.27 -0.29
C LEU A 209 6.07 3.64 -0.76
N SER A 210 5.38 4.71 -0.36
CA SER A 210 5.79 6.09 -0.67
C SER A 210 7.18 6.41 -0.13
N THR A 211 7.50 6.01 1.10
CA THR A 211 8.84 6.23 1.66
C THR A 211 9.92 5.42 0.95
N LYS A 212 9.61 4.20 0.51
CA LYS A 212 10.55 3.37 -0.27
C LYS A 212 10.80 3.91 -1.67
N LEU A 213 9.79 4.49 -2.33
CA LEU A 213 9.96 5.20 -3.59
C LEU A 213 10.79 6.49 -3.41
N GLU A 214 10.57 7.24 -2.33
CA GLU A 214 11.39 8.42 -2.02
C GLU A 214 12.85 8.03 -1.71
N GLU A 215 13.08 6.88 -1.07
CA GLU A 215 14.42 6.31 -0.89
C GLU A 215 15.07 6.00 -2.25
N SER A 216 14.35 5.41 -3.21
CA SER A 216 14.83 5.20 -4.58
C SER A 216 15.26 6.52 -5.23
N ARG A 217 14.44 7.57 -5.09
CA ARG A 217 14.70 8.90 -5.65
C ARG A 217 15.95 9.51 -5.05
N LYS A 218 16.11 9.46 -3.72
CA LYS A 218 17.30 9.97 -3.02
C LYS A 218 18.58 9.27 -3.50
N LEU A 219 18.55 7.93 -3.59
CA LEU A 219 19.68 7.17 -4.13
C LEU A 219 20.02 7.58 -5.57
N CYS A 220 19.02 7.85 -6.41
CA CYS A 220 19.26 8.35 -7.76
C CYS A 220 19.88 9.75 -7.76
N ILE A 221 19.45 10.65 -6.88
CA ILE A 221 20.06 11.99 -6.72
C ILE A 221 21.53 11.86 -6.29
N ASP A 222 21.83 10.93 -5.38
CA ASP A 222 23.20 10.67 -4.90
C ASP A 222 24.09 10.10 -6.03
N ILE A 223 23.55 9.23 -6.89
CA ILE A 223 24.25 8.75 -8.09
C ILE A 223 24.52 9.90 -9.07
N VAL A 224 23.53 10.77 -9.32
CA VAL A 224 23.68 11.92 -10.22
C VAL A 224 24.73 12.91 -9.71
N SER A 225 24.82 13.12 -8.40
CA SER A 225 25.79 14.04 -7.80
C SER A 225 27.20 13.46 -7.74
N SER A 226 27.33 12.13 -7.67
CA SER A 226 28.62 11.43 -7.56
C SER A 226 29.27 11.12 -8.92
N CYS A 227 28.48 11.07 -10.00
CA CYS A 227 28.98 10.95 -11.38
C CYS A 227 29.33 12.32 -11.98
N PHE A 228 30.62 12.68 -11.97
CA PHE A 228 31.13 13.95 -12.51
C PHE A 228 31.15 14.03 -14.05
N ASN A 229 31.11 12.90 -14.77
CA ASN A 229 31.08 12.83 -16.23
C ASN A 229 29.67 12.54 -16.78
N ASP A 230 29.42 12.88 -18.05
CA ASP A 230 28.20 12.54 -18.80
C ASP A 230 28.12 11.02 -19.09
N CYS A 231 27.91 10.26 -18.03
CA CYS A 231 27.74 8.82 -18.06
C CYS A 231 26.25 8.49 -18.30
N LYS A 232 25.96 7.47 -19.11
CA LYS A 232 24.59 6.97 -19.36
C LYS A 232 23.80 6.70 -18.06
N SER A 233 24.49 6.29 -16.99
CA SER A 233 23.91 6.08 -15.65
C SER A 233 23.28 7.34 -15.06
N ARG A 234 23.87 8.52 -15.31
CA ARG A 234 23.37 9.83 -14.85
C ARG A 234 22.05 10.18 -15.53
N ASP A 235 21.93 9.93 -16.84
CA ASP A 235 20.70 10.20 -17.59
C ASP A 235 19.56 9.27 -17.18
N TYR A 236 19.88 8.00 -16.92
CA TYR A 236 18.90 7.05 -16.39
C TYR A 236 18.45 7.40 -14.97
N ALA A 237 19.36 7.84 -14.10
CA ALA A 237 19.00 8.29 -12.76
C ALA A 237 18.11 9.56 -12.80
N LYS A 238 18.37 10.52 -13.70
CA LYS A 238 17.48 11.67 -13.96
C LYS A 238 16.09 11.22 -14.42
N GLN A 239 16.00 10.25 -15.33
CA GLN A 239 14.72 9.69 -15.78
C GLN A 239 13.94 9.05 -14.62
N ILE A 240 14.61 8.28 -13.74
CA ILE A 240 13.99 7.68 -12.57
C ILE A 240 13.47 8.74 -11.60
N ILE A 241 14.24 9.81 -11.35
CA ILE A 241 13.81 10.93 -10.49
C ILE A 241 12.51 11.53 -11.02
N LEU A 242 12.44 11.85 -12.31
CA LEU A 242 11.25 12.42 -12.94
C LEU A 242 10.04 11.48 -12.86
N LEU A 243 10.25 10.18 -13.08
CA LEU A 243 9.19 9.17 -13.02
C LEU A 243 8.62 9.03 -11.60
N VAL A 244 9.48 9.02 -10.58
CA VAL A 244 9.06 8.85 -9.17
C VAL A 244 8.38 10.10 -8.62
N GLU A 245 8.86 11.29 -8.98
CA GLU A 245 8.35 12.56 -8.46
C GLU A 245 6.86 12.77 -8.75
N GLY A 246 6.40 12.39 -9.95
CA GLY A 246 5.00 12.50 -10.35
C GLY A 246 4.06 11.42 -9.77
N ARG A 247 4.59 10.30 -9.24
CA ARG A 247 3.80 9.11 -8.88
C ARG A 247 4.08 8.54 -7.49
N ARG A 248 4.65 9.35 -6.59
CA ARG A 248 5.07 8.93 -5.24
C ARG A 248 3.94 8.59 -4.27
N SER A 249 2.72 9.04 -4.56
CA SER A 249 1.56 8.91 -3.65
C SER A 249 0.39 8.25 -4.35
N LEU A 250 -0.24 7.29 -3.68
CA LEU A 250 -1.50 6.68 -4.10
C LEU A 250 -2.65 7.66 -3.84
N SER A 251 -3.09 8.35 -4.89
CA SER A 251 -4.22 9.27 -4.88
C SER A 251 -5.47 8.56 -5.36
N ILE A 252 -6.57 8.64 -4.61
CA ILE A 252 -7.88 8.06 -4.98
C ILE A 252 -8.79 9.20 -5.45
N TYR A 253 -9.12 9.21 -6.74
CA TYR A 253 -9.90 10.26 -7.42
C TYR A 253 -9.40 11.70 -7.19
N ASN A 254 -8.15 11.89 -6.74
CA ASN A 254 -7.64 13.18 -6.24
C ASN A 254 -8.46 13.79 -5.08
N ILE A 255 -9.30 12.98 -4.42
CA ILE A 255 -10.09 13.37 -3.26
C ILE A 255 -9.25 13.19 -1.99
N PHE A 256 -8.58 12.03 -1.88
CA PHE A 256 -7.71 11.73 -0.75
C PHE A 256 -6.50 10.92 -1.18
N THR A 257 -5.43 11.03 -0.39
CA THR A 257 -4.23 10.22 -0.53
C THR A 257 -4.23 9.09 0.49
N LEU A 258 -3.94 7.88 0.04
CA LEU A 258 -3.83 6.71 0.90
C LEU A 258 -2.51 6.80 1.68
N GLY A 259 -2.60 7.30 2.92
CA GLY A 259 -1.45 7.53 3.79
C GLY A 259 -1.88 7.75 5.23
N THR A 260 -0.92 8.01 6.13
CA THR A 260 -1.17 8.12 7.57
C THR A 260 -2.09 9.28 7.97
N ARG A 261 -2.23 10.29 7.09
CA ARG A 261 -3.15 11.43 7.32
C ARG A 261 -4.61 11.03 7.23
N LEU A 262 -4.95 10.06 6.39
CA LEU A 262 -6.34 9.67 6.14
C LEU A 262 -7.09 9.14 7.39
N PRO A 263 -6.55 8.19 8.18
CA PRO A 263 -7.23 7.76 9.40
C PRO A 263 -7.36 8.90 10.43
N LEU A 264 -6.38 9.81 10.52
CA LEU A 264 -6.46 10.99 11.38
C LEU A 264 -7.57 11.94 10.95
N HIS A 265 -7.72 12.19 9.64
CA HIS A 265 -8.82 12.99 9.11
C HIS A 265 -10.18 12.34 9.39
N LEU A 266 -10.30 11.02 9.21
CA LEU A 266 -11.53 10.29 9.53
C LEU A 266 -11.89 10.40 11.02
N LEU A 267 -10.91 10.26 11.91
CA LEU A 267 -11.11 10.45 13.35
C LEU A 267 -11.52 11.89 13.69
N ALA A 268 -10.87 12.89 13.08
CA ALA A 268 -11.20 14.29 13.29
C ALA A 268 -12.64 14.61 12.86
N VAL A 269 -13.06 14.17 11.67
CA VAL A 269 -14.44 14.35 11.18
C VAL A 269 -15.44 13.65 12.11
N THR A 270 -15.12 12.42 12.51
CA THR A 270 -15.95 11.64 13.43
C THR A 270 -16.10 12.36 14.77
N ALA A 271 -15.01 12.86 15.35
CA ALA A 271 -15.02 13.60 16.61
C ALA A 271 -15.78 14.93 16.53
N SER A 272 -15.57 15.71 15.46
CA SER A 272 -16.33 16.95 15.23
C SER A 272 -17.83 16.69 15.15
N TYR A 273 -18.24 15.63 14.45
CA TYR A 273 -19.65 15.25 14.37
C TYR A 273 -20.21 14.77 15.72
N THR A 274 -19.43 14.00 16.49
CA THR A 274 -19.81 13.61 17.86
C THR A 274 -20.09 14.82 18.73
N ILE A 275 -19.20 15.83 18.71
CA ILE A 275 -19.36 17.04 19.52
C ILE A 275 -20.65 17.76 19.15
N VAL A 276 -20.92 17.96 17.86
CA VAL A 276 -22.13 18.61 17.37
C VAL A 276 -23.38 17.82 17.80
N LEU A 277 -23.40 16.51 17.62
CA LEU A 277 -24.53 15.68 18.05
C LEU A 277 -24.73 15.72 19.58
N LEU A 278 -23.64 15.73 20.35
CA LEU A 278 -23.72 15.80 21.82
C LEU A 278 -24.30 17.15 22.27
N GLN A 279 -23.93 18.24 21.61
CA GLN A 279 -24.48 19.57 21.85
C GLN A 279 -26.00 19.59 21.59
N PHE A 280 -26.46 19.04 20.47
CA PHE A 280 -27.89 18.94 20.17
C PHE A 280 -28.64 17.94 21.07
N ALA A 281 -27.97 16.93 21.62
CA ALA A 281 -28.59 15.95 22.49
C ALA A 281 -28.75 16.43 23.94
N LEU A 282 -27.95 17.42 24.37
CA LEU A 282 -27.93 18.00 25.73
C LEU A 282 -28.60 19.38 25.83
N LEU A 283 -28.88 20.03 24.70
CA LEU A 283 -29.78 21.19 24.58
C LEU A 283 -31.24 20.76 24.60
#